data_AF-A0A2R4FPC7-F1
#
_entry.id   AF-A0A2R4FPC7-F1
#
_cell.length_a   1.000
_cell.length_b   1.000
_cell.length_c   1.000
_cell.angle_alpha   90.00
_cell.angle_beta   90.00
_cell.angle_gamma   90.00
#
_symmetry.space_group_name_H-M   'P 1'
#
loop_
_entity.id
_entity.type
_entity.pdbx_description
1 polymer ?
#
loop_
_entity_poly.entity_id
_entity_poly.type
_entity_poly.pdbx_seq_one_letter_code
_entity_poly.pdbx_strand_id
1 'polypeptide(L)'
;MSGSRSHIPSRPLWYCHSCPGVPWPCPPARASLLAEYADDRTALAVYLGSNLYEALADLHRLRPNPGPDAAAVFARFLAWAVPPRAPYWPEGEPSRNQRP
;
A
#
# COMPACT_ATOMS: atom_id res chain seq x y z
N MET A 1 13.01 17.21 -24.14
CA MET A 1 12.58 17.23 -22.73
C MET A 1 11.61 16.07 -22.55
N SER A 2 12.11 14.88 -22.24
CA SER A 2 11.27 13.69 -22.05
C SER A 2 10.56 13.83 -20.70
N GLY A 3 9.23 13.92 -20.72
CA GLY A 3 8.41 14.08 -19.52
C GLY A 3 8.71 13.01 -18.48
N SER A 4 8.90 13.42 -17.22
CA SER A 4 8.91 12.52 -16.08
C SER A 4 7.63 11.68 -16.13
N ARG A 5 7.74 10.40 -16.47
CA ARG A 5 6.58 9.53 -16.56
C ARG A 5 6.05 9.30 -15.14
N SER A 6 5.05 10.08 -14.73
CA SER A 6 4.43 9.95 -13.40
C SER A 6 3.89 8.54 -13.21
N HIS A 7 4.33 7.85 -12.16
CA HIS A 7 3.92 6.48 -11.86
C HIS A 7 2.51 6.46 -11.24
N ILE A 8 1.50 6.73 -12.06
CA ILE A 8 0.07 6.82 -11.69
C ILE A 8 -0.68 5.52 -12.02
N PRO A 9 -1.82 5.23 -11.37
CA PRO A 9 -2.64 4.08 -11.68
C PRO A 9 -3.32 4.22 -13.05
N SER A 10 -3.32 3.12 -13.81
CA SER A 10 -4.08 2.96 -15.06
C SER A 10 -5.29 2.08 -14.81
N ARG A 11 -6.47 2.67 -14.74
CA ARG A 11 -7.74 1.96 -14.54
C ARG A 11 -8.25 1.40 -15.89
N PRO A 12 -9.00 0.29 -15.91
CA PRO A 12 -9.45 -0.52 -14.77
C PRO A 12 -8.49 -1.65 -14.37
N LEU A 13 -7.35 -1.80 -15.05
CA LEU A 13 -6.41 -2.90 -14.79
C LEU A 13 -5.50 -2.67 -13.57
N TRP A 14 -5.42 -1.42 -13.10
CA TRP A 14 -4.58 -1.00 -11.99
C TRP A 14 -3.10 -1.34 -12.20
N TYR A 15 -2.64 -1.18 -13.44
CA TYR A 15 -1.21 -1.19 -13.78
C TYR A 15 -0.62 0.23 -13.69
N CYS A 16 0.68 0.33 -13.58
CA CYS A 16 1.37 1.60 -13.61
C CYS A 16 1.45 2.14 -15.04
N HIS A 17 1.11 3.41 -15.25
CA HIS A 17 1.20 4.04 -16.56
C HIS A 17 2.64 4.07 -17.11
N SER A 18 3.63 4.22 -16.23
CA SER A 18 5.04 4.35 -16.60
C SER A 18 5.80 3.03 -16.68
N CYS A 19 5.32 1.99 -15.99
CA CYS A 19 5.95 0.67 -15.91
C CYS A 19 5.11 -0.36 -16.65
N PRO A 20 5.52 -0.80 -17.85
CA PRO A 20 4.79 -1.79 -18.63
C PRO A 20 4.55 -3.09 -17.84
N GLY A 21 3.29 -3.52 -17.74
CA GLY A 21 2.90 -4.78 -17.10
C GLY A 21 3.05 -4.85 -15.58
N VAL A 22 3.45 -3.76 -14.91
CA VAL A 22 3.65 -3.77 -13.46
C VAL A 22 2.40 -3.25 -12.74
N PRO A 23 1.85 -3.99 -11.76
CA PRO A 23 0.76 -3.49 -10.93
C PRO A 23 1.10 -2.20 -10.20
N TRP A 24 0.18 -1.25 -10.23
CA TRP A 24 0.24 -0.07 -9.38
C TRP A 24 -0.33 -0.40 -7.98
N PRO A 25 0.25 0.09 -6.87
CA PRO A 25 1.48 0.87 -6.79
C PRO A 25 2.75 0.04 -7.04
N CYS A 26 3.52 0.43 -8.06
CA CYS A 26 4.84 -0.14 -8.36
C CYS A 26 5.91 0.47 -7.43
N PRO A 27 7.11 -0.12 -7.30
CA PRO A 27 8.11 0.37 -6.34
C PRO A 27 8.44 1.87 -6.46
N PRO A 28 8.58 2.46 -7.68
CA PRO A 28 8.76 3.91 -7.80
C PRO A 28 7.56 4.73 -7.32
N ALA A 29 6.32 4.29 -7.60
CA ALA A 29 5.12 4.95 -7.10
C ALA A 29 5.08 4.92 -5.57
N ARG A 30 5.43 3.77 -4.96
CA ARG A 30 5.52 3.66 -3.51
C ARG A 30 6.53 4.66 -2.96
N ALA A 31 7.75 4.69 -3.50
CA ALA A 31 8.77 5.63 -3.07
C ALA A 31 8.32 7.10 -3.19
N SER A 32 7.71 7.49 -4.31
CA SER A 32 7.18 8.84 -4.50
C SER A 32 6.07 9.17 -3.50
N LEU A 33 5.10 8.26 -3.30
CA LEU A 33 4.02 8.45 -2.34
C LEU A 33 4.53 8.52 -0.89
N LEU A 34 5.52 7.69 -0.54
CA LEU A 34 6.16 7.74 0.79
C LEU A 34 6.83 9.09 1.03
N ALA A 35 7.47 9.67 0.01
CA ALA A 35 8.15 10.96 0.09
C ALA A 35 7.17 12.14 0.10
N GLU A 36 6.13 12.09 -0.75
CA GLU A 36 5.10 13.14 -0.84
C GLU A 36 4.29 13.25 0.46
N TYR A 37 4.00 12.12 1.10
CA TYR A 37 3.26 12.04 2.35
C TYR A 37 4.16 11.75 3.56
N ALA A 38 5.42 12.20 3.53
CA ALA A 38 6.38 11.94 4.62
C ALA A 38 5.87 12.47 5.97
N ASP A 39 5.25 13.66 5.96
CA ASP A 39 4.75 14.33 7.16
C ASP A 39 3.33 13.91 7.57
N ASP A 40 2.59 13.20 6.72
CA ASP A 40 1.24 12.72 7.01
C ASP A 40 0.96 11.32 6.44
N ARG A 41 1.39 10.31 7.20
CA ARG A 41 1.13 8.89 6.90
C ARG A 41 -0.34 8.50 6.97
N THR A 42 -1.14 9.25 7.72
CA THR A 42 -2.58 8.99 7.82
C THR A 42 -3.26 9.38 6.51
N ALA A 43 -2.93 10.56 5.96
CA ALA A 43 -3.42 11.00 4.65
C ALA A 43 -3.01 10.01 3.54
N LEU A 44 -1.79 9.49 3.57
CA LEU A 44 -1.35 8.44 2.64
C LEU A 44 -2.23 7.18 2.73
N ALA A 45 -2.49 6.71 3.96
CA ALA A 45 -3.31 5.52 4.18
C ALA A 45 -4.76 5.74 3.72
N VAL A 46 -5.32 6.93 3.94
CA VAL A 46 -6.67 7.28 3.44
C VAL A 46 -6.69 7.28 1.92
N TYR A 47 -5.73 7.94 1.27
CA TYR A 47 -5.62 7.97 -0.20
C TYR A 47 -5.49 6.56 -0.79
N LEU A 48 -4.60 5.74 -0.25
CA LEU A 48 -4.41 4.35 -0.71
C LEU A 48 -5.61 3.46 -0.40
N GLY A 49 -6.35 3.73 0.68
CA GLY A 49 -7.59 3.04 1.03
C GLY A 49 -8.70 3.29 0.01
N SER A 50 -8.88 4.54 -0.43
CA SER A 50 -9.82 4.88 -1.50
C SER A 50 -9.45 4.18 -2.81
N ASN A 51 -8.16 4.22 -3.18
CA ASN A 51 -7.70 3.53 -4.39
C ASN A 51 -7.85 2.00 -4.29
N LEU A 52 -7.60 1.41 -3.12
CA LEU A 52 -7.82 -0.03 -2.87
C LEU A 52 -9.28 -0.40 -3.12
N TYR A 53 -10.22 0.37 -2.58
CA TYR A 53 -11.65 0.12 -2.74
C TYR A 53 -12.06 0.13 -4.22
N GLU A 54 -11.63 1.15 -4.97
CA GLU A 54 -11.87 1.21 -6.41
C GLU A 54 -11.20 0.06 -7.17
N ALA A 55 -9.98 -0.32 -6.78
CA ALA A 55 -9.25 -1.43 -7.38
C ALA A 55 -9.96 -2.77 -7.18
N LEU A 56 -10.47 -3.04 -5.98
CA LEU A 56 -11.26 -4.24 -5.72
C LEU A 56 -12.49 -4.28 -6.63
N ALA A 57 -13.22 -3.17 -6.76
CA ALA A 57 -14.40 -3.09 -7.61
C ALA A 57 -14.07 -3.33 -9.10
N ASP A 58 -13.04 -2.66 -9.62
CA ASP A 58 -12.65 -2.79 -11.03
C ASP A 58 -12.10 -4.19 -11.34
N LEU A 59 -11.22 -4.73 -10.48
CA LEU A 59 -10.62 -6.05 -10.69
C LEU A 59 -11.67 -7.17 -10.55
N HIS A 60 -12.63 -7.03 -9.64
CA HIS A 60 -13.75 -7.96 -9.54
C HIS A 60 -14.62 -7.93 -10.80
N ARG A 61 -14.90 -6.75 -11.38
CA ARG A 61 -15.64 -6.65 -12.65
C ARG A 61 -14.90 -7.33 -13.80
N LEU A 62 -13.57 -7.19 -13.86
CA LEU A 62 -12.75 -7.81 -14.91
C LEU A 62 -12.64 -9.33 -14.77
N ARG A 63 -12.62 -9.85 -13.54
CA ARG A 63 -12.46 -11.27 -13.21
C ARG A 63 -13.28 -11.62 -11.95
N PRO A 64 -14.59 -11.88 -12.07
CA PRO A 64 -15.47 -12.06 -10.91
C PRO A 64 -15.32 -13.41 -10.22
N ASN A 65 -14.83 -14.45 -10.92
CA ASN A 65 -14.62 -15.78 -10.37
C ASN A 65 -13.16 -16.21 -10.60
N PRO A 66 -12.34 -16.41 -9.55
CA PRO A 66 -12.67 -16.38 -8.12
C PRO A 66 -12.81 -14.96 -7.51
N GLY A 67 -12.59 -13.90 -8.28
CA GLY A 67 -12.47 -12.54 -7.75
C GLY A 67 -11.02 -12.19 -7.38
N PRO A 68 -10.73 -10.92 -7.07
CA PRO A 68 -9.40 -10.51 -6.62
C PRO A 68 -9.10 -11.08 -5.23
N ASP A 69 -7.88 -11.57 -5.02
CA ASP A 69 -7.39 -11.95 -3.70
C ASP A 69 -7.26 -10.69 -2.82
N ALA A 70 -8.14 -10.58 -1.82
CA ALA A 70 -8.22 -9.43 -0.94
C ALA A 70 -6.90 -9.21 -0.15
N ALA A 71 -6.22 -10.29 0.27
CA ALA A 71 -4.97 -10.18 1.00
C ALA A 71 -3.85 -9.67 0.10
N ALA A 72 -3.77 -10.16 -1.15
CA ALA A 72 -2.81 -9.69 -2.13
C ALA A 72 -3.05 -8.22 -2.51
N VAL A 73 -4.31 -7.80 -2.68
CA VAL A 73 -4.66 -6.40 -2.97
C VAL A 73 -4.35 -5.51 -1.76
N PHE A 74 -4.65 -5.93 -0.54
CA PHE A 74 -4.27 -5.20 0.68
C PHE A 74 -2.74 -5.04 0.80
N ALA A 75 -1.99 -6.13 0.61
CA ALA A 75 -0.53 -6.11 0.67
C ALA A 75 0.07 -5.16 -0.38
N ARG A 76 -0.54 -5.10 -1.56
CA ARG A 76 -0.12 -4.21 -2.65
C ARG A 76 -0.36 -2.74 -2.33
N PHE A 77 -1.50 -2.39 -1.73
CA PHE A 77 -1.89 -0.99 -1.51
C PHE A 77 -1.51 -0.44 -0.14
N LEU A 78 -1.81 -1.14 0.96
CA LEU A 78 -1.80 -0.55 2.31
C LEU A 78 -0.72 -1.10 3.25
N ALA A 79 -0.28 -2.36 3.08
CA ALA A 79 0.60 -3.00 4.07
C ALA A 79 1.96 -2.31 4.28
N TRP A 80 2.37 -1.43 3.37
CA TRP A 80 3.61 -0.65 3.44
C TRP A 80 3.38 0.83 3.76
N ALA A 81 2.12 1.28 3.83
CA ALA A 81 1.76 2.70 3.95
C ALA A 81 1.91 3.24 5.37
N VAL A 82 1.93 2.38 6.39
CA VAL A 82 2.11 2.81 7.79
C VAL A 82 3.20 1.93 8.41
N PRO A 83 4.22 2.51 9.07
CA PRO A 83 5.17 1.72 9.82
C PRO A 83 4.43 0.85 10.84
N PRO A 84 4.90 -0.38 11.13
CA PRO A 84 4.38 -1.14 12.25
C PRO A 84 4.42 -0.24 13.49
N ARG A 85 3.29 -0.11 14.19
CA ARG A 85 3.30 0.51 15.51
C ARG A 85 4.32 -0.27 16.32
N ALA A 86 5.32 0.40 16.87
CA ALA A 86 6.21 -0.22 17.84
C ALA A 86 5.31 -0.91 18.86
N PRO A 87 5.55 -2.20 19.18
CA PRO A 87 4.79 -2.85 20.23
C PRO A 87 4.87 -1.93 21.44
N TYR A 88 3.70 -1.59 22.01
CA TYR A 88 3.66 -0.90 23.28
C TYR A 88 4.22 -1.87 24.32
N TRP A 89 5.54 -1.81 24.55
CA TRP A 89 6.15 -2.37 25.74
C TRP A 89 5.97 -1.31 26.82
N PRO A 90 5.14 -1.54 27.86
CA PRO A 90 5.17 -0.66 29.02
C PRO A 90 6.58 -0.75 29.61
N GLU A 91 7.36 0.31 29.42
CA GLU A 91 8.69 0.43 30.03
C GLU A 91 8.53 0.28 31.54
N GLY A 92 8.94 -0.88 32.08
CA GLY A 92 8.95 -1.10 33.52
C GLY A 92 8.51 -2.46 34.04
N GLU A 93 8.04 -3.42 33.24
CA GLU A 93 7.86 -4.79 33.77
C GLU A 93 9.21 -5.54 33.81
N PRO A 94 9.78 -5.81 35.01
CA PRO A 94 10.94 -6.68 35.10
C PRO A 94 10.53 -8.07 34.60
N SER A 95 11.33 -8.61 33.68
CA SER A 95 11.16 -9.93 33.13
C SER A 95 10.99 -10.96 34.26
N ARG A 96 9.83 -11.63 34.29
CA ARG A 96 9.46 -12.69 35.27
C ARG A 96 10.45 -13.87 35.29
N ASN A 97 11.46 -13.86 34.43
CA ASN A 97 12.43 -14.92 34.22
C ASN A 97 13.77 -14.72 34.96
N GLN A 98 13.82 -13.89 36.00
CA GLN A 98 14.99 -13.74 36.90
C GLN A 98 14.81 -14.36 38.29
N ARG A 99 13.89 -15.32 38.44
CA ARG A 99 13.77 -16.06 39.70
C ARG A 99 14.78 -17.23 39.68
N PRO A 100 15.76 -17.26 40.60
CA PRO A 100 16.75 -18.34 40.67
C PRO A 100 16.12 -19.70 41.00
#